data_AF-A0A2W7MN10-F1
#
_entry.id   AF-A0A2W7MN10-F1
#
_cell.length_a   1.000
_cell.length_b   1.000
_cell.length_c   1.000
_cell.angle_alpha   90.00
_cell.angle_beta   90.00
_cell.angle_gamma   90.00
#
_symmetry.space_group_name_H-M   'P 1'
#
loop_
_entity.id
_entity.type
_entity.pdbx_description
1 polymer ?
#
loop_
_entity_poly.entity_id
_entity_poly.type
_entity_poly.pdbx_seq_one_letter_code
_entity_poly.pdbx_strand_id
1 'polypeptide(L)' 'MIGQKVTFSKESRRQIIIGDLQRIGVHEGSKGEILDALDYSTLRCMLSVKQAVNS' A
#
# COMPACT_ATOMS: atom_id res chain seq x y z
N MET A 1 26.87 -9.80 -12.75
CA MET A 1 26.11 -9.01 -11.77
C MET A 1 24.86 -9.81 -11.42
N ILE A 2 24.79 -10.32 -10.19
CA ILE A 2 23.75 -11.27 -9.77
C ILE A 2 22.42 -10.52 -9.68
N GLY A 3 21.47 -10.90 -10.53
CA GLY A 3 20.07 -10.48 -10.42
C GLY A 3 19.48 -11.07 -9.15
N GLN A 4 19.61 -10.34 -8.05
CA GLN A 4 19.02 -10.69 -6.77
C GLN A 4 17.50 -10.59 -6.97
N LYS A 5 16.84 -11.74 -7.17
CA LYS A 5 15.39 -11.86 -7.13
C LYS A 5 14.99 -11.48 -5.72
N VAL A 6 14.65 -10.20 -5.52
CA VAL A 6 14.20 -9.69 -4.22
C VAL A 6 12.87 -10.38 -3.95
N THR A 7 12.90 -11.44 -3.17
CA THR A 7 11.70 -12.06 -2.62
C THR A 7 11.13 -11.07 -1.62
N PHE A 8 10.36 -10.10 -2.11
CA PHE A 8 9.66 -9.14 -1.26
C PHE A 8 8.75 -9.93 -0.32
N SER A 9 9.11 -9.96 0.96
CA SER A 9 8.26 -10.49 2.01
C SER A 9 6.92 -9.75 1.98
N LYS A 10 5.83 -10.41 2.42
CA LYS A 10 4.50 -9.78 2.49
C LYS A 10 4.54 -8.45 3.24
N GLU A 11 5.40 -8.36 4.26
CA GLU A 11 5.69 -7.14 5.01
C GLU A 11 6.28 -6.03 4.13
N SER A 12 7.29 -6.34 3.31
CA SER A 12 7.87 -5.37 2.38
C SER A 12 6.85 -4.88 1.35
N ARG A 13 5.94 -5.75 0.90
CA ARG A 13 4.86 -5.34 -0.03
C ARG A 13 3.83 -4.45 0.65
N ARG A 14 3.52 -4.68 1.92
CA ARG A 14 2.65 -3.82 2.72
C ARG A 14 3.22 -2.41 2.81
N GLN A 15 4.49 -2.29 3.16
CA GLN A 15 5.17 -0.99 3.25
C GLN A 15 5.23 -0.26 1.90
N ILE A 16 5.42 -0.97 0.78
CA ILE A 16 5.34 -0.38 -0.56
C ILE A 16 3.95 0.23 -0.80
N ILE A 17 2.89 -0.51 -0.51
CA ILE A 17 1.51 -0.03 -0.71
C ILE A 17 1.20 1.17 0.19
N ILE A 18 1.66 1.16 1.44
CA ILE A 18 1.51 2.30 2.36
C ILE A 18 2.20 3.54 1.76
N GLY A 19 3.43 3.38 1.25
CA GLY A 19 4.15 4.47 0.58
C GLY A 19 3.43 4.99 -0.66
N ASP A 20 2.84 4.10 -1.47
CA ASP A 20 2.06 4.50 -2.65
C ASP A 20 0.76 5.22 -2.25
N LEU A 21 0.06 4.75 -1.22
CA LEU A 21 -1.12 5.42 -0.65
C LEU A 21 -0.78 6.83 -0.15
N GLN A 22 0.32 6.97 0.59
CA GLN A 22 0.78 8.28 1.07
C GLN A 22 1.16 9.22 -0.07
N ARG A 23 1.79 8.70 -1.13
CA ARG A 23 2.15 9.49 -2.32
C ARG A 23 0.92 10.05 -3.04
N ILE A 24 -0.21 9.36 -3.01
CA ILE A 24 -1.48 9.83 -3.57
C ILE A 24 -2.35 10.61 -2.56
N GLY A 25 -1.77 11.00 -1.41
CA GLY A 25 -2.44 11.82 -0.39
C GLY A 25 -3.37 11.05 0.56
N VAL A 26 -3.28 9.72 0.60
CA VAL A 26 -4.00 8.90 1.57
C VAL A 26 -3.09 8.63 2.75
N HIS A 27 -3.44 9.19 3.91
CA HIS A 27 -2.68 9.04 5.15
C HIS A 27 -3.37 8.14 6.18
N GLU A 28 -4.67 7.90 5.99
CA GLU A 28 -5.54 7.19 6.93
C GLU A 28 -6.53 6.28 6.19
N GLY A 29 -6.99 5.25 6.89
CA GLY A 29 -8.07 4.37 6.48
C GLY A 29 -9.43 5.08 6.44
N SER A 30 -10.44 4.41 5.88
CA SER A 30 -11.80 4.96 5.77
C SER A 30 -12.46 5.31 7.11
N LYS A 31 -11.93 4.81 8.24
CA LYS A 31 -12.42 5.08 9.60
C LYS A 31 -11.46 5.94 10.45
N GLY A 32 -10.46 6.58 9.84
CA GLY A 32 -9.41 7.31 10.57
C GLY A 32 -8.36 6.39 11.21
N GLU A 33 -8.28 5.13 10.77
CA GLU A 33 -7.26 4.19 11.22
C GLU A 33 -5.92 4.50 10.55
N ILE A 34 -4.81 4.41 11.28
CA ILE A 34 -3.48 4.55 10.67
C ILE A 34 -3.26 3.43 9.63
N LEU A 35 -2.66 3.75 8.48
CA LEU A 35 -2.43 2.77 7.41
C LEU A 35 -1.60 1.55 7.88
N ASP A 36 -0.71 1.75 8.85
CA ASP A 36 0.07 0.66 9.41
C ASP A 36 -0.81 -0.34 10.21
N ALA A 37 -1.91 0.10 10.81
CA ALA A 37 -2.83 -0.81 11.51
C ALA A 37 -3.69 -1.65 10.56
N LEU A 38 -3.69 -1.33 9.25
CA LEU A 38 -4.52 -2.01 8.27
C LEU A 38 -3.83 -3.25 7.68
N ASP A 39 -4.64 -4.29 7.44
CA ASP A 39 -4.21 -5.48 6.72
C ASP A 39 -3.81 -5.17 5.27
N TYR A 40 -2.90 -5.99 4.75
CA TYR A 40 -2.43 -5.91 3.36
C TYR A 40 -3.58 -5.89 2.33
N SER A 41 -4.62 -6.72 2.55
CA SER A 41 -5.78 -6.79 1.66
C SER A 41 -6.54 -5.47 1.61
N THR A 42 -6.72 -4.82 2.76
CA THR A 42 -7.39 -3.53 2.89
C THR A 42 -6.58 -2.45 2.19
N LEU A 43 -5.29 -2.37 2.46
CA LEU A 43 -4.37 -1.41 1.84
C LEU A 43 -4.36 -1.54 0.32
N ARG A 44 -4.30 -2.77 -0.19
CA ARG A 44 -4.36 -3.05 -1.63
C ARG A 44 -5.69 -2.61 -2.24
N CYS A 45 -6.81 -2.88 -1.58
CA CYS A 45 -8.14 -2.46 -2.03
C CYS A 45 -8.22 -0.93 -2.11
N MET A 46 -7.78 -0.23 -1.06
CA MET A 46 -7.76 1.23 -1.04
C MET A 46 -6.92 1.82 -2.16
N LEU A 47 -5.74 1.25 -2.43
CA LEU A 47 -4.87 1.71 -3.52
C LEU A 47 -5.57 1.54 -4.88
N SER A 48 -6.18 0.38 -5.13
CA SER A 48 -6.92 0.14 -6.38
C SER A 48 -8.11 1.08 -6.56
N VAL A 49 -8.89 1.33 -5.50
CA VAL A 49 -10.02 2.27 -5.54
C VAL A 49 -9.54 3.68 -5.86
N LYS A 50 -8.47 4.14 -5.20
CA LYS A 50 -7.94 5.49 -5.43
C LYS A 50 -7.34 5.66 -6.82
N GLN A 51 -6.64 4.65 -7.34
CA GLN A 51 -6.17 4.64 -8.72
C GLN A 51 -7.32 4.70 -9.73
N ALA A 52 -8.42 3.99 -9.47
CA ALA A 52 -9.59 4.00 -10.34
C ALA A 52 -10.32 5.36 -10.33
N VAL A 53 -10.35 6.07 -9.20
CA VAL A 53 -10.97 7.41 -9.10
C VAL A 53 -10.11 8.50 -9.76
N ASN A 54 -8.79 8.32 -9.79
CA ASN A 54 -7.86 9.28 -10.39
C ASN A 54 -7.63 9.05 -11.90
N SER A 55 -8.28 8.07 -12.50
CA SER A 55 -8.20 7.74 -13.95
C SER A 55 -9.40 8.29 -14.70
#